data_AF-A0A224YBY7-F1
#
_entry.id   AF-A0A224YBY7-F1
#
_cell.length_a   1.000
_cell.length_b   1.000
_cell.length_c   1.000
_cell.angle_alpha   90.00
_cell.angle_beta   90.00
_cell.angle_gamma   90.00
#
_symmetry.space_group_name_H-M   'P 1'
#
loop_
_entity.id
_entity.type
_entity.pdbx_description
1 polymer ?
#
loop_
_entity_poly.entity_id
_entity_poly.type
_entity_poly.pdbx_seq_one_letter_code
_entity_poly.pdbx_strand_id
1 'polypeptide(L)'
;MSMVTKLVVLSVLTYLVSSEEEHGFNDAELTRYDCTYNGTKWSHGTYNNTNPECRFYWCNNGTMEIYNCTNGPPPTYSSCQYVRWNKPFPRCCHYVGAC
;
A
#
# COMPACT_ATOMS: atom_id res chain seq x y z
N MET A 1 22.41 3.34 66.83
CA MET A 1 21.97 2.90 65.48
C MET A 1 21.68 4.16 64.67
N SER A 2 22.63 4.48 63.79
CA SER A 2 22.84 5.82 63.25
C SER A 2 21.85 6.14 62.13
N MET A 3 21.27 7.35 62.13
CA MET A 3 20.29 7.82 61.13
C MET A 3 20.77 7.71 59.68
N VAL A 4 22.09 7.64 59.48
CA VAL A 4 22.76 7.52 58.18
C VAL A 4 22.35 6.25 57.43
N THR A 5 22.14 5.13 58.12
CA THR A 5 21.81 3.85 57.47
C THR A 5 20.40 3.83 56.89
N LYS A 6 19.46 4.61 57.44
CA LYS A 6 18.08 4.69 56.94
C LYS A 6 17.98 5.51 55.65
N LEU A 7 18.79 6.56 55.52
CA LEU A 7 18.81 7.43 54.34
C LEU A 7 19.36 6.72 53.09
N VAL A 8 20.40 5.89 53.25
CA VAL A 8 21.00 5.14 52.14
C VAL A 8 20.04 4.08 51.60
N VAL A 9 19.27 3.41 52.47
CA VAL A 9 18.29 2.40 52.05
C VAL A 9 17.13 3.04 51.29
N LEU A 10 16.66 4.23 51.72
CA LEU A 10 15.62 4.97 51.01
C LEU A 10 16.05 5.42 49.61
N SER A 11 17.30 5.88 49.45
CA SER A 11 17.79 6.30 48.13
C SER A 11 17.90 5.12 47.15
N VAL A 12 18.32 3.94 47.62
CA VAL A 12 18.43 2.75 46.74
C VAL A 12 17.04 2.27 46.30
N LEU A 13 16.04 2.36 47.16
CA LEU A 13 14.67 1.96 46.83
C LEU A 13 14.03 2.87 45.76
N THR A 14 14.31 4.18 45.78
CA THR A 14 13.81 5.11 44.76
C THR A 14 14.44 4.90 43.38
N TYR A 15 15.70 4.45 43.31
CA TYR A 15 16.35 4.14 42.02
C TYR A 15 15.76 2.89 41.35
N LEU A 16 15.31 1.90 42.13
CA LEU A 16 14.70 0.68 41.57
C LEU A 16 13.29 0.89 41.00
N VAL A 17 12.54 1.88 41.52
CA VAL A 17 11.18 2.20 41.03
C VAL A 17 11.20 3.01 39.73
N SER A 18 12.34 3.58 39.33
CA SER A 18 12.43 4.48 38.16
C SER A 18 12.90 3.77 36.87
N SER A 19 13.08 2.45 36.89
CA SER A 19 13.61 1.68 35.75
C SER A 19 12.53 0.87 35.00
N GLU A 20 11.30 1.37 34.96
CA GLU A 20 10.29 0.94 34.00
C GLU A 20 10.20 2.01 32.91
N GLU A 21 11.32 2.22 32.22
CA GLU A 21 11.29 2.81 30.89
C GLU A 21 10.72 1.72 30.00
N GLU A 22 9.39 1.64 29.94
CA GLU A 22 8.73 0.94 28.86
C GLU A 22 9.29 1.57 27.59
N HIS A 23 10.17 0.81 26.93
CA HIS A 23 10.47 0.99 25.53
C HIS A 23 9.14 0.74 24.83
N GLY A 24 8.30 1.77 24.83
CA GLY A 24 7.19 1.92 23.93
C GLY A 24 7.83 1.86 22.57
N PHE A 25 7.89 0.64 22.05
CA PHE A 25 7.98 0.39 20.63
C PHE A 25 6.76 1.13 20.09
N ASN A 26 6.97 2.41 19.80
CA ASN A 26 6.14 3.15 18.89
C ASN A 26 6.36 2.42 17.58
N ASP A 27 5.65 1.29 17.43
CA ASP A 27 5.15 0.86 16.14
C ASP A 27 4.42 2.10 15.66
N ALA A 28 5.15 2.96 14.95
CA ALA A 28 4.59 4.06 14.23
C ALA A 28 3.64 3.35 13.27
N GLU A 29 2.38 3.23 13.68
CA GLU A 29 1.33 2.52 12.97
C GLU A 29 1.41 3.07 11.57
N LEU A 30 2.00 2.28 10.66
CA LEU A 30 2.30 2.70 9.30
C LEU A 30 0.97 3.16 8.74
N THR A 31 0.77 4.48 8.69
CA THR A 31 -0.55 5.04 8.44
C THR A 31 -0.81 4.80 6.97
N ARG A 32 -1.47 3.67 6.68
CA ARG A 32 -1.78 3.23 5.34
C ARG A 32 -3.00 4.01 4.88
N TYR A 33 -2.78 4.95 3.97
CA TYR A 33 -3.88 5.74 3.41
C TYR A 33 -4.56 5.02 2.25
N ASP A 34 -5.89 5.03 2.29
CA ASP A 34 -6.73 4.61 1.17
C ASP A 34 -6.69 5.65 0.04
N CYS A 35 -6.87 5.20 -1.20
CA CYS A 35 -6.93 6.05 -2.37
C CYS A 35 -8.38 6.27 -2.80
N THR A 36 -8.70 7.46 -3.26
CA THR A 36 -9.99 7.74 -3.92
C THR A 36 -9.74 8.00 -5.41
N TYR A 37 -10.31 7.17 -6.27
CA TYR A 37 -10.21 7.33 -7.72
C TYR A 37 -11.59 7.16 -8.37
N ASN A 38 -12.00 8.14 -9.17
CA ASN A 38 -13.29 8.18 -9.85
C ASN A 38 -14.50 7.90 -8.92
N GLY A 39 -14.48 8.48 -7.71
CA GLY A 39 -15.52 8.29 -6.68
C GLY A 39 -15.47 6.95 -5.94
N THR A 40 -14.58 6.04 -6.32
CA THR A 40 -14.41 4.73 -5.65
C THR A 40 -13.24 4.78 -4.66
N LYS A 41 -13.43 4.21 -3.47
CA LYS A 41 -12.36 4.04 -2.47
C LYS A 41 -11.62 2.72 -2.69
N TRP A 42 -10.30 2.77 -2.59
CA TRP A 42 -9.37 1.66 -2.77
C TRP A 42 -8.50 1.54 -1.53
N SER A 43 -8.53 0.40 -0.86
CA SER A 43 -7.64 0.19 0.28
C SER A 43 -6.19 0.13 -0.16
N HIS A 44 -5.27 0.54 0.71
CA HIS A 44 -3.84 0.42 0.45
C HIS A 44 -3.45 -1.00 0.00
N GLY A 45 -2.68 -1.12 -1.08
CA GLY A 45 -2.26 -2.40 -1.65
C GLY A 45 -3.33 -3.16 -2.46
N THR A 46 -4.52 -2.58 -2.64
CA THR A 46 -5.59 -3.17 -3.48
C THR A 46 -5.29 -2.92 -4.97
N TYR A 47 -5.53 -3.94 -5.81
CA TYR A 47 -5.41 -3.87 -7.27
C TYR A 47 -6.69 -4.35 -7.98
N ASN A 48 -6.98 -3.81 -9.17
CA ASN A 48 -8.12 -4.21 -10.00
C ASN A 48 -7.70 -5.01 -11.23
N ASN A 49 -8.22 -6.23 -11.36
CA ASN A 49 -8.00 -7.10 -12.52
C ASN A 49 -9.19 -7.18 -13.48
N THR A 50 -10.28 -6.46 -13.24
CA THR A 50 -11.53 -6.49 -14.04
C THR A 50 -11.83 -5.19 -14.79
N ASN A 51 -10.82 -4.31 -14.93
CA ASN A 51 -11.02 -2.98 -15.52
C ASN A 51 -11.35 -3.03 -17.03
N PRO A 52 -12.52 -2.51 -17.47
CA PRO A 52 -12.85 -2.39 -18.89
C PRO A 52 -11.91 -1.46 -19.67
N GLU A 53 -11.21 -0.55 -19.00
CA GLU A 53 -10.24 0.37 -19.62
C GLU A 53 -8.86 -0.28 -19.88
N CYS A 54 -8.64 -1.53 -19.48
CA CYS A 54 -7.36 -2.21 -19.54
C CYS A 54 -6.19 -1.39 -18.93
N ARG A 55 -6.43 -0.85 -17.73
CA ARG A 55 -5.41 -0.18 -16.91
C ARG A 55 -5.23 -0.91 -15.59
N PHE A 56 -4.03 -0.86 -15.05
CA PHE A 56 -3.73 -1.34 -13.71
C PHE A 56 -3.71 -0.17 -12.72
N TYR A 57 -4.46 -0.32 -11.63
CA TYR A 57 -4.54 0.63 -10.53
C TYR A 57 -3.82 0.06 -9.33
N TRP A 58 -2.98 0.87 -8.71
CA TRP A 58 -2.26 0.54 -7.49
C TRP A 58 -2.40 1.66 -6.49
N CYS A 59 -3.02 1.38 -5.34
CA CYS A 59 -3.10 2.35 -4.27
C CYS A 59 -1.85 2.29 -3.39
N ASN A 60 -0.96 3.27 -3.59
CA ASN A 60 0.27 3.43 -2.83
C ASN A 60 0.13 4.59 -1.84
N ASN A 61 -0.15 4.23 -0.59
CA ASN A 61 -0.27 5.15 0.54
C ASN A 61 -1.02 6.48 0.23
N GLY A 62 -2.28 6.38 -0.22
CA GLY A 62 -3.12 7.52 -0.56
C GLY A 62 -2.91 8.09 -1.96
N THR A 63 -1.86 7.67 -2.66
CA THR A 63 -1.61 8.01 -4.06
C THR A 63 -2.07 6.87 -4.97
N MET A 64 -2.94 7.18 -5.93
CA MET A 64 -3.35 6.22 -6.96
C MET A 64 -2.35 6.23 -8.11
N GLU A 65 -1.62 5.14 -8.28
CA GLU A 65 -0.75 4.90 -9.44
C GLU A 65 -1.53 4.16 -10.52
N ILE A 66 -1.43 4.65 -11.76
CA ILE A 66 -2.18 4.11 -12.90
C ILE A 66 -1.22 3.74 -14.01
N TYR A 67 -1.23 2.47 -14.38
CA TYR A 67 -0.37 1.93 -15.42
C TYR A 67 -1.20 1.59 -16.64
N ASN A 68 -0.80 2.18 -17.77
CA ASN A 68 -1.42 1.96 -19.07
C ASN A 68 -0.64 0.90 -19.86
N CYS A 69 -1.31 0.27 -20.82
CA CYS A 69 -0.62 -0.51 -21.83
C CYS A 69 0.34 0.38 -22.63
N THR A 70 1.58 -0.08 -22.83
CA THR A 70 2.61 0.68 -23.57
C THR A 70 2.50 0.53 -25.09
N ASN A 71 1.72 -0.44 -25.57
CA ASN A 71 1.57 -0.74 -26.98
C ASN A 71 0.31 -0.11 -27.59
N GLY A 72 0.43 0.36 -28.83
CA GLY A 72 -0.68 0.78 -29.68
C GLY A 72 -1.34 -0.38 -30.44
N PRO A 73 -2.49 -0.12 -31.10
CA PRO A 73 -3.09 -1.09 -32.01
C PRO A 73 -2.12 -1.42 -33.15
N PRO A 74 -2.02 -2.70 -33.56
CA PRO A 74 -1.21 -3.08 -34.70
C PRO A 74 -1.81 -2.50 -35.99
N PRO A 75 -1.01 -2.39 -37.07
CA PRO A 75 -1.53 -1.91 -38.35
C PRO A 75 -2.61 -2.84 -38.90
N THR A 76 -3.66 -2.27 -39.48
CA THR A 76 -4.76 -3.01 -40.09
C THR A 76 -4.37 -3.50 -41.48
N TYR A 77 -4.11 -4.81 -41.60
CA TYR A 77 -3.83 -5.49 -42.87
C TYR A 77 -5.02 -6.29 -43.42
N SER A 78 -6.14 -6.30 -42.71
CA SER A 78 -7.34 -7.09 -43.04
C SER A 78 -8.61 -6.28 -42.81
N SER A 79 -9.76 -6.81 -43.22
CA SER A 79 -11.08 -6.25 -42.90
C SER A 79 -11.45 -6.34 -41.41
N CYS A 80 -10.67 -7.09 -40.62
CA CYS A 80 -10.90 -7.27 -39.20
C CYS A 80 -10.40 -6.05 -38.41
N GLN A 81 -11.14 -5.69 -37.35
CA GLN A 81 -10.73 -4.66 -36.41
C GLN A 81 -9.91 -5.27 -35.28
N TYR A 82 -8.78 -4.66 -34.95
CA TYR A 82 -8.00 -5.06 -33.78
C TYR A 82 -8.58 -4.44 -32.53
N VAL A 83 -9.10 -5.27 -31.63
CA VAL A 83 -9.64 -4.87 -30.33
C VAL A 83 -8.75 -5.40 -29.20
N ARG A 84 -8.75 -4.72 -28.05
CA ARG A 84 -8.05 -5.20 -26.85
C ARG A 84 -8.65 -6.52 -26.40
N TRP A 85 -7.80 -7.46 -25.98
CA TRP A 85 -8.26 -8.77 -25.54
C TRP A 85 -9.04 -8.65 -24.23
N ASN A 86 -10.20 -9.30 -24.14
CA ASN A 86 -11.01 -9.32 -22.93
C ASN A 86 -10.40 -10.23 -21.84
N LYS A 87 -9.34 -9.76 -21.20
CA LYS A 87 -8.61 -10.42 -20.10
C LYS A 87 -8.21 -9.40 -19.02
N PRO A 88 -7.74 -9.84 -17.85
CA PRO A 88 -7.13 -8.92 -16.88
C PRO A 88 -5.86 -8.24 -17.41
N PHE A 89 -5.50 -7.07 -16.89
CA PHE A 89 -4.18 -6.47 -17.11
C PHE A 89 -3.08 -7.41 -16.57
N PRO A 90 -1.89 -7.51 -17.22
CA PRO A 90 -1.50 -6.86 -18.48
C PRO A 90 -1.96 -7.64 -19.73
N ARG A 91 -2.64 -8.78 -19.59
CA ARG A 91 -3.03 -9.62 -20.73
C ARG A 91 -4.01 -8.94 -21.69
N CYS A 92 -4.88 -8.05 -21.20
CA CYS A 92 -5.72 -7.24 -22.10
C CYS A 92 -4.93 -6.28 -22.98
N CYS A 93 -3.64 -6.03 -22.70
CA CYS A 93 -2.81 -5.20 -23.56
C CYS A 93 -2.55 -5.86 -24.92
N HIS A 94 -2.80 -7.16 -25.09
CA HIS A 94 -2.75 -7.77 -26.42
C HIS A 94 -3.97 -7.40 -27.26
N TYR A 95 -3.75 -7.19 -28.55
CA TYR A 95 -4.84 -7.01 -29.51
C TYR A 95 -5.19 -8.33 -30.17
N VAL A 96 -6.48 -8.57 -30.36
CA VAL A 96 -7.02 -9.71 -31.11
C VAL A 96 -7.84 -9.19 -32.28
N GLY A 97 -7.78 -9.90 -33.41
CA GLY A 97 -8.60 -9.57 -34.58
C GLY A 97 -10.06 -9.96 -34.32
N ALA A 98 -10.96 -9.00 -34.43
CA ALA A 98 -12.40 -9.21 -34.48
C ALA A 98 -12.87 -9.04 -35.93
N CYS A 99 -13.25 -10.17 -36.52
CA CYS A 99 -14.03 -10.32 -37.74
C CYS A 99 -15.25 -11.17 -37.34
#